data_AF-A0A089JYA2-F1
#
_entry.id   AF-A0A089JYA2-F1
#
_cell.length_a   1.000
_cell.length_b   1.000
_cell.length_c   1.000
_cell.angle_alpha   90.00
_cell.angle_beta   90.00
_cell.angle_gamma   90.00
#
_symmetry.space_group_name_H-M   'P 1'
#
loop_
_entity.id
_entity.type
_entity.pdbx_description
1 polymer ?
#
loop_
_entity_poly.entity_id
_entity_poly.type
_entity_poly.pdbx_seq_one_letter_code
_entity_poly.pdbx_strand_id
1 'polypeptide(L)'
;MKRIFSLSIIITIFVSLFNLTGNLQNYTYANSVHESVYSNNPTEQSSIGILSTSVYPDNAVVKYGEKIYINYSFNAEAHPVLINIYKDGVLQADYYYKPSSWGDHFSYEPKDEGSYRFVVKPTDQPYYTNECTVTVYKDRIIFLPGIMGSELFLGDEQVWEPEDSKNVPRIREQINSLQMSALGESKNSISVRNSISDYDGILAFFKNEGYHVVDFPYDWRLGSSINAQKLKERINIERAASPYSNYYIVAHSMGGLVATEFIRQGNSNLIKKLITIGTPFLGAPQAFNMLETGNLTMNT
;
A
#
# COMPACT_ATOMS: atom_id res chain seq x y z
N MET A 1 41.73 30.62 -20.05
CA MET A 1 41.59 30.51 -18.57
C MET A 1 40.49 31.45 -18.10
N LYS A 2 39.40 30.94 -17.53
CA LYS A 2 38.49 31.70 -16.66
C LYS A 2 38.26 30.84 -15.41
N ARG A 3 38.42 31.44 -14.23
CA ARG A 3 38.43 30.72 -12.95
C ARG A 3 37.00 30.44 -12.49
N ILE A 4 36.77 29.22 -12.00
CA ILE A 4 35.54 28.83 -11.31
C ILE A 4 35.62 29.38 -9.88
N PHE A 5 34.58 30.10 -9.45
CA PHE A 5 34.41 30.43 -8.03
C PHE A 5 33.61 29.31 -7.37
N SER A 6 34.22 28.61 -6.42
CA SER A 6 33.52 27.73 -5.49
C SER A 6 32.98 28.56 -4.33
N LEU A 7 31.68 28.50 -4.07
CA LEU A 7 31.08 28.97 -2.82
C LEU A 7 30.62 27.74 -2.02
N SER A 8 31.38 27.40 -0.98
CA SER A 8 30.97 26.41 0.01
C SER A 8 29.89 27.01 0.92
N ILE A 9 28.65 26.52 0.83
CA ILE A 9 27.60 26.82 1.81
C ILE A 9 27.67 25.76 2.91
N ILE A 10 28.02 26.21 4.11
CA ILE A 10 28.04 25.40 5.32
C ILE A 10 26.60 25.27 5.83
N ILE A 11 26.05 24.05 5.87
CA ILE A 11 24.75 23.76 6.49
C ILE A 11 25.01 23.28 7.92
N THR A 12 24.74 24.16 8.89
CA THR A 12 24.79 23.82 10.32
C THR A 12 23.51 23.11 10.72
N ILE A 13 23.61 21.81 11.03
CA ILE A 13 22.49 21.01 11.54
C ILE A 13 22.31 21.31 13.03
N PHE A 14 21.15 21.85 13.41
CA PHE A 14 20.75 21.93 14.82
C PHE A 14 20.12 20.60 15.25
N VAL A 15 20.75 19.92 16.21
CA VAL A 15 20.21 18.73 16.89
C VAL A 15 19.78 19.12 18.30
N SER A 16 18.54 18.78 18.69
CA SER A 16 18.07 18.92 20.07
C SER A 16 17.30 17.67 20.51
N LEU A 17 17.70 17.08 21.65
CA LEU A 17 17.10 15.90 22.30
C LEU A 17 16.03 16.37 23.32
N PHE A 18 15.11 15.57 23.86
CA PHE A 18 14.92 14.10 23.95
C PHE A 18 13.47 13.71 23.51
N ASN A 19 12.98 12.47 23.45
CA ASN A 19 13.13 11.27 24.30
C ASN A 19 13.09 9.94 23.51
N LEU A 20 13.70 8.90 24.09
CA LEU A 20 13.75 7.55 23.53
C LEU A 20 12.46 6.77 23.80
N THR A 21 11.85 6.23 22.74
CA THR A 21 11.30 4.85 22.66
C THR A 21 10.87 4.56 21.22
N GLY A 22 11.84 4.24 20.36
CA GLY A 22 11.59 3.84 18.97
C GLY A 22 12.73 2.97 18.46
N ASN A 23 12.46 1.69 18.22
CA ASN A 23 13.45 0.79 17.66
C ASN A 23 13.86 1.27 16.26
N LEU A 24 15.17 1.52 16.08
CA LEU A 24 15.75 1.67 14.76
C LEU A 24 15.57 0.34 14.01
N GLN A 25 14.67 0.32 13.03
CA GLN A 25 14.67 -0.76 12.06
C GLN A 25 15.92 -0.63 11.21
N ASN A 26 16.92 -1.45 11.54
CA ASN A 26 18.06 -1.68 10.67
C ASN A 26 17.51 -2.18 9.33
N TYR A 27 17.83 -1.48 8.24
CA TYR A 27 17.75 -2.06 6.91
C TYR A 27 18.75 -3.21 6.85
N THR A 28 18.26 -4.42 7.05
CA THR A 28 19.06 -5.64 7.06
C THR A 28 19.55 -5.90 5.65
N TYR A 29 20.75 -5.42 5.33
CA TYR A 29 21.57 -6.07 4.31
C TYR A 29 21.60 -7.56 4.61
N ALA A 30 21.31 -8.39 3.61
CA ALA A 30 21.05 -9.80 3.84
C ALA A 30 22.28 -10.49 4.47
N ASN A 31 22.13 -10.97 5.71
CA ASN A 31 23.20 -11.67 6.44
C ASN A 31 23.69 -12.94 5.71
N SER A 32 22.92 -13.46 4.75
CA SER A 32 23.32 -14.55 3.83
C SER A 32 24.58 -14.21 3.01
N VAL A 33 24.84 -12.93 2.72
CA VAL A 33 26.10 -12.51 2.08
C VAL A 33 27.27 -12.59 3.06
N HIS A 34 27.03 -12.44 4.36
CA HIS A 34 28.11 -12.36 5.36
C HIS A 34 28.63 -13.73 5.81
N GLU A 35 27.76 -14.76 5.88
CA GLU A 35 28.17 -16.13 6.23
C GLU A 35 28.96 -16.81 5.10
N SER A 36 28.67 -16.51 3.83
CA SER A 36 29.41 -17.07 2.68
C SER A 36 30.87 -16.61 2.56
N VAL A 37 31.26 -15.55 3.28
CA VAL A 37 32.63 -15.01 3.26
C VAL A 37 33.53 -15.67 4.32
N TYR A 38 32.96 -16.14 5.44
CA TYR A 38 33.73 -16.58 6.62
C TYR A 38 33.94 -18.09 6.77
N SER A 39 33.37 -18.94 5.91
CA SER A 39 33.64 -20.39 5.93
C SER A 39 34.96 -20.80 5.24
N ASN A 40 35.72 -19.84 4.69
CA ASN A 40 36.97 -20.10 3.98
C ASN A 40 38.12 -20.41 4.96
N ASN A 41 38.17 -21.66 5.40
CA ASN A 41 39.29 -22.20 6.18
C ASN A 41 40.53 -22.29 5.25
N PRO A 42 41.62 -21.53 5.49
CA PRO A 42 42.67 -21.30 4.48
C PRO A 42 43.58 -22.51 4.20
N THR A 43 43.28 -23.67 4.79
CA THR A 43 43.94 -24.95 4.53
C THR A 43 43.27 -25.77 3.41
N GLU A 44 42.05 -25.43 2.99
CA GLU A 44 41.40 -26.06 1.83
C GLU A 44 41.67 -25.27 0.55
N GLN A 45 42.54 -25.83 -0.28
CA GLN A 45 43.17 -25.17 -1.42
C GLN A 45 42.25 -25.09 -2.67
N SER A 46 40.97 -24.76 -2.50
CA SER A 46 39.99 -24.74 -3.60
C SER A 46 38.67 -23.97 -3.30
N SER A 47 38.73 -22.69 -2.94
CA SER A 47 37.53 -21.84 -2.82
C SER A 47 37.73 -20.39 -3.30
N ILE A 48 38.02 -20.23 -4.60
CA ILE A 48 37.94 -18.92 -5.31
C ILE A 48 37.01 -19.00 -6.56
N GLY A 49 36.37 -20.15 -6.83
CA GLY A 49 35.37 -20.21 -7.91
C GLY A 49 34.95 -21.59 -8.42
N ILE A 50 34.68 -22.56 -7.54
CA ILE A 50 34.23 -23.92 -7.98
C ILE A 50 32.82 -24.26 -7.46
N LEU A 51 32.41 -23.76 -6.28
CA LEU A 51 31.14 -24.12 -5.64
C LEU A 51 30.17 -22.93 -5.67
N SER A 52 29.38 -22.80 -6.73
CA SER A 52 28.39 -21.72 -6.88
C SER A 52 27.05 -22.24 -7.38
N THR A 53 25.98 -21.78 -6.71
CA THR A 53 24.60 -21.85 -7.18
C THR A 53 24.22 -20.47 -7.70
N SER A 54 23.74 -20.38 -8.94
CA SER A 54 23.09 -19.16 -9.45
C SER A 54 21.59 -19.28 -9.27
N VAL A 55 20.91 -18.22 -8.81
CA VAL A 55 19.44 -18.11 -8.78
C VAL A 55 19.07 -16.70 -9.21
N TYR A 56 18.19 -16.56 -10.22
CA TYR A 56 17.74 -15.27 -10.70
C TYR A 56 16.33 -15.35 -11.32
N PRO A 57 15.51 -14.30 -11.20
CA PRO A 57 14.19 -14.26 -11.80
C PRO A 57 14.24 -13.77 -13.25
N ASP A 58 13.26 -14.17 -14.06
CA ASP A 58 13.05 -13.57 -15.39
C ASP A 58 12.69 -12.08 -15.27
N ASN A 59 11.92 -11.73 -14.23
CA ASN A 59 11.50 -10.37 -13.91
C ASN A 59 11.60 -10.13 -12.39
N ALA A 60 12.32 -9.07 -11.98
CA ALA A 60 12.42 -8.68 -10.57
C ALA A 60 11.12 -8.06 -10.00
N VAL A 61 10.20 -7.66 -10.87
CA VAL A 61 8.88 -7.09 -10.53
C VAL A 61 7.83 -7.75 -11.43
N VAL A 62 6.75 -8.26 -10.83
CA VAL A 62 5.68 -9.04 -11.50
C VAL A 62 4.32 -8.50 -11.06
N LYS A 63 3.32 -8.44 -11.94
CA LYS A 63 1.98 -8.01 -11.55
C LYS A 63 1.21 -9.17 -10.93
N TYR A 64 0.42 -8.90 -9.88
CA TYR A 64 -0.47 -9.91 -9.31
C TYR A 64 -1.42 -10.50 -10.37
N GLY A 65 -1.55 -11.83 -10.37
CA GLY A 65 -2.23 -12.61 -11.41
C GLY A 65 -1.28 -13.20 -12.47
N GLU A 66 -0.04 -12.72 -12.56
CA GLU A 66 1.02 -13.31 -13.40
C GLU A 66 1.86 -14.32 -12.60
N LYS A 67 2.49 -15.27 -13.31
CA LYS A 67 3.43 -16.22 -12.69
C LYS A 67 4.80 -15.58 -12.51
N ILE A 68 5.43 -15.87 -11.38
CA ILE A 68 6.88 -15.66 -11.21
C ILE A 68 7.59 -16.82 -11.90
N TYR A 69 8.64 -16.52 -12.65
CA TYR A 69 9.60 -17.49 -13.17
C TYR A 69 10.98 -17.18 -12.60
N ILE A 70 11.65 -18.21 -12.07
CA ILE A 70 13.04 -18.16 -11.65
C ILE A 70 13.84 -19.24 -12.37
N ASN A 71 15.12 -18.98 -12.58
CA ASN A 71 16.09 -19.93 -13.11
C ASN A 71 17.12 -20.22 -12.01
N TYR A 72 17.61 -21.45 -11.96
CA TYR A 72 18.73 -21.82 -11.11
C TYR A 72 19.72 -22.72 -11.84
N SER A 73 20.99 -22.66 -11.46
CA SER A 73 22.03 -23.53 -12.00
C SER A 73 23.20 -23.74 -11.04
N PHE A 74 23.92 -24.85 -11.23
CA PHE A 74 25.09 -25.25 -10.46
C PHE A 74 26.31 -25.31 -11.36
N ASN A 75 27.47 -24.87 -10.86
CA ASN A 75 28.70 -24.83 -11.65
C ASN A 75 29.58 -26.08 -11.50
N ALA A 76 29.34 -26.92 -10.48
CA ALA A 76 30.20 -28.05 -10.12
C ALA A 76 29.66 -29.40 -10.64
N GLU A 77 28.44 -29.75 -10.26
CA GLU A 77 27.77 -31.00 -10.63
C GLU A 77 26.24 -30.84 -10.57
N ALA A 78 25.51 -31.90 -10.94
CA ALA A 78 24.05 -31.91 -10.96
C ALA A 78 23.47 -32.34 -9.61
N HIS A 79 22.56 -31.54 -9.04
CA HIS A 79 21.99 -31.77 -7.71
C HIS A 79 20.46 -31.91 -7.70
N PRO A 80 19.90 -32.74 -6.80
CA PRO A 80 18.49 -32.69 -6.42
C PRO A 80 18.22 -31.48 -5.52
N VAL A 81 17.18 -30.70 -5.78
CA VAL A 81 16.99 -29.38 -5.14
C VAL A 81 15.75 -29.27 -4.27
N LEU A 82 15.87 -28.47 -3.21
CA LEU A 82 14.79 -27.91 -2.42
C LEU A 82 14.68 -26.42 -2.73
N ILE A 83 13.49 -25.97 -3.12
CA ILE A 83 13.16 -24.55 -3.28
C ILE A 83 12.24 -24.14 -2.13
N ASN A 84 12.74 -23.31 -1.21
CA ASN A 84 11.94 -22.68 -0.16
C ASN A 84 11.42 -21.32 -0.64
N ILE A 85 10.13 -21.04 -0.47
CA ILE A 85 9.50 -19.78 -0.91
C ILE A 85 8.99 -19.02 0.30
N TYR A 86 9.47 -17.78 0.47
CA TYR A 86 9.06 -16.88 1.55
C TYR A 86 8.32 -15.68 0.97
N LYS A 87 7.20 -15.28 1.59
CA LYS A 87 6.51 -14.02 1.32
C LYS A 87 6.70 -13.13 2.54
N ASP A 88 7.28 -11.95 2.35
CA ASP A 88 7.51 -10.95 3.41
C ASP A 88 8.21 -11.54 4.66
N GLY A 89 9.13 -12.49 4.43
CA GLY A 89 9.86 -13.22 5.47
C GLY A 89 9.21 -14.52 5.97
N VAL A 90 7.91 -14.75 5.70
CA VAL A 90 7.16 -15.92 6.16
C VAL A 90 7.19 -17.03 5.11
N LEU A 91 7.63 -18.25 5.49
CA LEU A 91 7.63 -19.43 4.62
C LEU A 91 6.19 -19.74 4.13
N GLN A 92 6.03 -19.90 2.82
CA GLN A 92 4.74 -20.13 2.16
C GLN A 92 4.59 -21.54 1.61
N ALA A 93 5.69 -22.11 1.11
CA ALA A 93 5.76 -23.40 0.45
C ALA A 93 7.21 -23.84 0.25
N ASP A 94 7.38 -25.13 0.01
CA ASP A 94 8.65 -25.78 -0.21
C ASP A 94 8.49 -26.92 -1.22
N TYR A 95 9.36 -26.95 -2.23
CA TYR A 95 9.26 -27.85 -3.39
C TYR A 95 10.53 -28.68 -3.53
N TYR A 96 10.36 -30.00 -3.65
CA TYR A 96 11.45 -30.97 -3.72
C TYR A 96 11.55 -31.61 -5.11
N TYR A 97 12.68 -31.39 -5.77
CA TYR A 97 13.03 -31.96 -7.07
C TYR A 97 14.07 -33.06 -6.87
N LYS A 98 13.62 -34.32 -6.91
CA LYS A 98 14.44 -35.50 -6.66
C LYS A 98 15.45 -35.86 -7.77
N PRO A 99 15.21 -35.60 -9.07
CA PRO A 99 16.22 -35.81 -10.10
C PRO A 99 17.36 -34.80 -9.95
N SER A 100 18.60 -35.26 -10.06
CA SER A 100 19.75 -34.36 -10.18
C SER A 100 19.71 -33.57 -11.48
N SER A 101 19.84 -32.25 -11.41
CA SER A 101 20.03 -31.39 -12.59
C SER A 101 21.16 -30.39 -12.40
N TRP A 102 21.82 -30.01 -13.50
CA TRP A 102 22.75 -28.87 -13.55
C TRP A 102 22.05 -27.51 -13.40
N GLY A 103 20.74 -27.48 -13.60
CA GLY A 103 19.90 -26.29 -13.50
C GLY A 103 18.52 -26.53 -14.09
N ASP A 104 17.56 -25.67 -13.76
CA ASP A 104 16.19 -25.72 -14.30
C ASP A 104 15.50 -24.36 -14.12
N HIS A 105 14.30 -24.24 -14.68
CA HIS A 105 13.36 -23.17 -14.38
C HIS A 105 12.34 -23.63 -13.32
N PHE A 106 11.85 -22.68 -12.52
CA PHE A 106 10.74 -22.90 -11.59
C PHE A 106 9.70 -21.78 -11.72
N SER A 107 8.43 -22.17 -11.86
CA SER A 107 7.30 -21.23 -11.92
C SER A 107 6.48 -21.27 -10.63
N TYR A 108 6.08 -20.10 -10.12
CA TYR A 108 5.22 -19.97 -8.94
C TYR A 108 4.06 -19.01 -9.21
N GLU A 109 2.87 -19.35 -8.71
CA GLU A 109 1.67 -18.50 -8.75
C GLU A 109 1.56 -17.73 -7.42
N PRO A 110 1.78 -16.40 -7.40
CA PRO A 110 1.70 -15.60 -6.18
C PRO A 110 0.27 -15.57 -5.63
N LYS A 111 0.12 -15.89 -4.34
CA LYS A 111 -1.16 -15.84 -3.64
C LYS A 111 -1.64 -14.40 -3.36
N ASP A 112 -0.73 -13.43 -3.32
CA ASP A 112 -1.02 -12.02 -3.07
C ASP A 112 0.14 -11.14 -3.59
N GLU A 113 0.08 -9.81 -3.39
CA GLU A 113 1.25 -8.94 -3.52
C GLU A 113 2.22 -9.06 -2.33
N GLY A 114 3.47 -8.64 -2.52
CA GLY A 114 4.51 -8.67 -1.50
C GLY A 114 5.89 -9.02 -2.06
N SER A 115 6.87 -9.17 -1.17
CA SER A 115 8.23 -9.58 -1.50
C SER A 115 8.37 -11.10 -1.44
N TYR A 116 8.52 -11.74 -2.60
CA TYR A 116 8.68 -13.19 -2.74
C TYR A 116 10.15 -13.56 -2.88
N ARG A 117 10.72 -14.18 -1.85
CA ARG A 117 12.12 -14.64 -1.81
C ARG A 117 12.18 -16.16 -2.01
N PHE A 118 12.92 -16.58 -3.02
CA PHE A 118 13.11 -17.98 -3.39
C PHE A 118 14.53 -18.40 -3.02
N VAL A 119 14.67 -19.41 -2.17
CA VAL A 119 15.95 -19.96 -1.73
C VAL A 119 16.10 -21.35 -2.30
N VAL A 120 17.13 -21.57 -3.12
CA VAL A 120 17.41 -22.86 -3.78
C VAL A 120 18.60 -23.53 -3.12
N LYS A 121 18.43 -24.78 -2.69
CA LYS A 121 19.42 -25.57 -1.96
C LYS A 121 19.51 -26.99 -2.53
N PRO A 122 20.70 -27.48 -2.93
CA PRO A 122 20.95 -28.91 -3.05
C PRO A 122 20.58 -29.66 -1.76
N THR A 123 19.88 -30.79 -1.91
CA THR A 123 19.43 -31.61 -0.76
C THR A 123 20.49 -32.62 -0.30
N ASP A 124 21.47 -32.89 -1.15
CA ASP A 124 22.67 -33.71 -0.95
C ASP A 124 23.88 -32.88 -0.48
N GLN A 125 23.95 -31.59 -0.85
CA GLN A 125 25.03 -30.67 -0.50
C GLN A 125 24.51 -29.41 0.23
N PRO A 126 24.16 -29.50 1.54
CA PRO A 126 23.41 -28.46 2.25
C PRO A 126 24.15 -27.13 2.47
N TYR A 127 25.46 -27.07 2.19
CA TYR A 127 26.27 -25.84 2.25
C TYR A 127 26.13 -24.96 1.00
N TYR A 128 25.51 -25.47 -0.06
CA TYR A 128 25.25 -24.73 -1.29
C TYR A 128 23.87 -24.10 -1.16
N THR A 129 23.80 -22.77 -1.25
CA THR A 129 22.54 -22.06 -1.28
C THR A 129 22.72 -20.76 -2.03
N ASN A 130 21.71 -20.36 -2.79
CA ASN A 130 21.59 -18.98 -3.26
C ASN A 130 20.09 -18.63 -3.35
N GLU A 131 19.78 -17.35 -3.48
CA GLU A 131 18.43 -16.83 -3.42
C GLU A 131 18.21 -15.69 -4.40
N CYS A 132 16.95 -15.51 -4.80
CA CYS A 132 16.51 -14.30 -5.47
C CYS A 132 15.20 -13.79 -4.87
N THR A 133 14.89 -12.53 -5.13
CA THR A 133 13.68 -11.87 -4.64
C THR A 133 12.94 -11.21 -5.80
N VAL A 134 11.62 -11.39 -5.82
CA VAL A 134 10.70 -10.81 -6.80
C VAL A 134 9.63 -10.01 -6.07
N THR A 135 9.42 -8.76 -6.48
CA THR A 135 8.32 -7.94 -5.97
C THR A 135 7.05 -8.22 -6.76
N VAL A 136 6.00 -8.70 -6.11
CA VAL A 136 4.66 -8.79 -6.71
C VAL A 136 3.85 -7.57 -6.27
N TYR A 137 3.16 -6.90 -7.19
CA TYR A 137 2.34 -5.72 -6.89
C TYR A 137 0.89 -5.85 -7.38
N LYS A 138 -0.04 -5.28 -6.62
CA LYS A 138 -1.43 -5.05 -7.06
C LYS A 138 -1.65 -3.59 -7.41
N ASP A 139 -2.29 -3.35 -8.56
CA ASP A 139 -2.82 -2.03 -8.89
C ASP A 139 -3.80 -1.55 -7.79
N ARG A 140 -3.79 -0.24 -7.52
CA ARG A 140 -4.49 0.36 -6.38
C ARG A 140 -5.75 1.08 -6.81
N ILE A 141 -6.88 0.77 -6.17
CA ILE A 141 -8.10 1.57 -6.24
C ILE A 141 -8.23 2.36 -4.94
N ILE A 142 -8.16 3.68 -5.05
CA ILE A 142 -8.50 4.60 -3.96
C ILE A 142 -10.01 4.86 -4.06
N PHE A 143 -10.76 4.40 -3.05
CA PHE A 143 -12.20 4.58 -3.00
C PHE A 143 -12.58 5.82 -2.20
N LEU A 144 -13.46 6.67 -2.74
CA LEU A 144 -14.02 7.83 -2.04
C LEU A 144 -15.55 7.68 -1.91
N PRO A 145 -16.09 7.63 -0.69
CA PRO A 145 -17.53 7.61 -0.45
C PRO A 145 -18.20 8.96 -0.78
N GLY A 146 -19.53 8.97 -0.77
CA GLY A 146 -20.34 10.19 -0.90
C GLY A 146 -20.39 11.05 0.36
N ILE A 147 -21.15 12.14 0.29
CA ILE A 147 -21.50 12.93 1.49
C ILE A 147 -22.16 12.02 2.53
N MET A 148 -21.80 12.17 3.80
CA MET A 148 -22.29 11.35 4.92
C MET A 148 -21.94 9.85 4.84
N GLY A 149 -21.14 9.42 3.85
CA GLY A 149 -20.72 8.04 3.62
C GLY A 149 -19.48 7.59 4.39
N SER A 150 -19.06 8.32 5.42
CA SER A 150 -17.94 7.96 6.31
C SER A 150 -18.34 8.14 7.76
N GLU A 151 -17.91 7.19 8.60
CA GLU A 151 -18.14 7.25 10.04
C GLU A 151 -17.36 8.39 10.69
N LEU A 152 -17.99 9.10 11.63
CA LEU A 152 -17.35 10.17 12.40
C LEU A 152 -17.37 9.85 13.90
N PHE A 153 -16.25 10.15 14.57
CA PHE A 153 -16.03 9.83 15.99
C PHE A 153 -15.49 11.02 16.78
N LEU A 154 -16.03 11.26 17.99
CA LEU A 154 -15.49 12.15 19.00
C LEU A 154 -14.71 11.32 20.03
N GLY A 155 -13.38 11.26 19.88
CA GLY A 155 -12.56 10.29 20.61
C GLY A 155 -12.93 8.86 20.22
N ASP A 156 -13.44 8.09 21.17
CA ASP A 156 -13.95 6.73 20.95
C ASP A 156 -15.46 6.64 20.73
N GLU A 157 -16.19 7.74 20.95
CA GLU A 157 -17.63 7.79 20.71
C GLU A 157 -17.94 8.03 19.24
N GLN A 158 -18.58 7.06 18.59
CA GLN A 158 -19.14 7.23 17.25
C GLN A 158 -20.31 8.20 17.31
N VAL A 159 -20.24 9.30 16.55
CA VAL A 159 -21.25 10.36 16.51
C VAL A 159 -21.96 10.44 15.15
N TRP A 160 -21.49 9.67 14.16
CA TRP A 160 -22.16 9.49 12.87
C TRP A 160 -21.94 8.07 12.32
N GLU A 161 -23.03 7.31 12.18
CA GLU A 161 -23.15 6.12 11.32
C GLU A 161 -24.66 5.87 11.08
N PRO A 162 -25.19 6.06 9.84
CA PRO A 162 -26.62 6.09 9.61
C PRO A 162 -27.32 4.71 9.57
N GLU A 163 -26.57 3.60 9.58
CA GLU A 163 -27.07 2.28 9.18
C GLU A 163 -27.71 1.45 10.32
N ASP A 164 -27.33 1.63 11.59
CA ASP A 164 -28.14 1.05 12.68
C ASP A 164 -29.34 1.95 12.98
N SER A 165 -30.54 1.46 12.67
CA SER A 165 -31.82 2.06 13.08
C SER A 165 -31.93 2.38 14.58
N LYS A 166 -31.15 1.72 15.44
CA LYS A 166 -31.04 2.00 16.88
C LYS A 166 -30.15 3.21 17.20
N ASN A 167 -29.26 3.62 16.30
CA ASN A 167 -28.41 4.80 16.45
C ASN A 167 -29.15 6.11 16.11
N VAL A 168 -30.32 6.11 15.46
CA VAL A 168 -31.02 7.35 15.07
C VAL A 168 -31.34 8.28 16.28
N PRO A 169 -31.83 7.80 17.44
CA PRO A 169 -31.99 8.65 18.63
C PRO A 169 -30.65 9.20 19.14
N ARG A 170 -29.62 8.35 19.21
CA ARG A 170 -28.27 8.71 19.65
C ARG A 170 -27.63 9.77 18.75
N ILE A 171 -27.74 9.63 17.43
CA ILE A 171 -27.24 10.62 16.46
C ILE A 171 -27.99 11.96 16.62
N ARG A 172 -29.29 11.94 16.93
CA ARG A 172 -30.06 13.16 17.21
C ARG A 172 -29.60 13.85 18.51
N GLU A 173 -29.32 13.08 19.56
CA GLU A 173 -28.74 13.61 20.81
C GLU A 173 -27.32 14.17 20.58
N GLN A 174 -26.53 13.50 19.75
CA GLN A 174 -25.13 13.80 19.50
C GLN A 174 -24.89 14.74 18.32
N ILE A 175 -25.94 15.21 17.62
CA ILE A 175 -25.81 16.04 16.41
C ILE A 175 -25.03 17.34 16.66
N ASN A 176 -25.09 17.87 17.89
CA ASN A 176 -24.33 19.05 18.31
C ASN A 176 -22.80 18.81 18.34
N SER A 177 -22.34 17.55 18.47
CA SER A 177 -20.92 17.20 18.36
C SER A 177 -20.36 17.45 16.95
N LEU A 178 -21.22 17.36 15.92
CA LEU A 178 -20.86 17.60 14.53
C LEU A 178 -20.84 19.09 14.15
N GLN A 179 -21.09 20.00 15.09
CA GLN A 179 -21.20 21.44 14.83
C GLN A 179 -19.93 22.04 14.21
N MET A 180 -20.14 22.87 13.20
CA MET A 180 -19.12 23.66 12.50
C MET A 180 -19.14 25.13 12.93
N SER A 181 -18.04 25.85 12.72
CA SER A 181 -17.97 27.31 12.77
C SER A 181 -18.60 27.92 11.51
N ALA A 182 -18.90 29.23 11.53
CA ALA A 182 -19.36 29.96 10.34
C ALA A 182 -18.31 30.00 9.21
N LEU A 183 -17.05 29.64 9.49
CA LEU A 183 -15.96 29.54 8.51
C LEU A 183 -15.78 28.09 7.98
N GLY A 184 -16.61 27.13 8.41
CA GLY A 184 -16.51 25.74 8.00
C GLY A 184 -15.46 24.93 8.75
N GLU A 185 -15.10 25.33 9.97
CA GLU A 185 -14.15 24.61 10.83
C GLU A 185 -14.90 23.74 11.85
N SER A 186 -14.42 22.53 12.15
CA SER A 186 -15.06 21.68 13.16
C SER A 186 -14.85 22.26 14.56
N LYS A 187 -15.91 22.43 15.36
CA LYS A 187 -15.77 22.91 16.75
C LYS A 187 -15.26 21.85 17.71
N ASN A 188 -15.44 20.58 17.36
CA ASN A 188 -14.94 19.43 18.12
C ASN A 188 -13.88 18.68 17.32
N SER A 189 -12.96 18.01 18.03
CA SER A 189 -11.93 17.15 17.43
C SER A 189 -12.54 15.84 16.93
N ILE A 190 -13.11 15.89 15.72
CA ILE A 190 -13.70 14.73 15.06
C ILE A 190 -12.63 13.95 14.28
N SER A 191 -12.64 12.63 14.47
CA SER A 191 -11.86 11.66 13.72
C SER A 191 -12.74 10.86 12.77
N VAL A 192 -12.13 10.28 11.74
CA VAL A 192 -12.77 9.47 10.71
C VAL A 192 -12.19 8.06 10.79
N ARG A 193 -13.02 7.02 10.67
CA ARG A 193 -12.55 5.62 10.72
C ARG A 193 -12.76 4.90 9.39
N ASN A 194 -13.97 4.45 9.07
CA ASN A 194 -14.26 3.70 7.83
C ASN A 194 -15.29 4.42 6.93
N SER A 195 -15.41 3.97 5.69
CA SER A 195 -16.64 4.14 4.92
C SER A 195 -17.78 3.31 5.55
N ILE A 196 -19.04 3.74 5.37
CA ILE A 196 -20.22 3.03 5.88
C ILE A 196 -20.47 1.71 5.12
N SER A 197 -21.18 0.73 5.71
CA SER A 197 -21.23 -0.64 5.18
C SER A 197 -22.03 -0.79 3.87
N ASP A 198 -22.85 0.20 3.49
CA ASP A 198 -23.39 0.34 2.13
C ASP A 198 -22.31 0.22 1.03
N TYR A 199 -21.05 0.57 1.34
CA TYR A 199 -19.92 0.44 0.41
C TYR A 199 -19.19 -0.90 0.45
N ASP A 200 -19.45 -1.79 1.42
CA ASP A 200 -18.74 -3.06 1.55
C ASP A 200 -18.84 -3.93 0.30
N GLY A 201 -20.01 -3.93 -0.37
CA GLY A 201 -20.22 -4.66 -1.61
C GLY A 201 -19.30 -4.22 -2.75
N ILE A 202 -19.10 -2.91 -2.94
CA ILE A 202 -18.22 -2.39 -4.00
C ILE A 202 -16.73 -2.51 -3.62
N LEU A 203 -16.39 -2.34 -2.34
CA LEU A 203 -15.04 -2.57 -1.82
C LEU A 203 -14.63 -4.04 -1.95
N ALA A 204 -15.54 -4.98 -1.65
CA ALA A 204 -15.33 -6.42 -1.82
C ALA A 204 -15.21 -6.82 -3.29
N PHE A 205 -16.06 -6.27 -4.17
CA PHE A 205 -15.97 -6.47 -5.62
C PHE A 205 -14.57 -6.15 -6.15
N PHE A 206 -14.03 -4.96 -5.85
CA PHE A 206 -12.70 -4.58 -6.33
C PHE A 206 -11.57 -5.46 -5.75
N LYS A 207 -11.68 -5.92 -4.49
CA LYS A 207 -10.73 -6.88 -3.90
C LYS A 207 -10.76 -8.24 -4.62
N ASN A 208 -11.95 -8.72 -4.97
CA ASN A 208 -12.15 -9.99 -5.68
C ASN A 208 -11.63 -9.92 -7.13
N GLU A 209 -11.73 -8.77 -7.78
CA GLU A 209 -11.11 -8.48 -9.09
C GLU A 209 -9.56 -8.28 -9.00
N GLY A 210 -8.95 -8.59 -7.85
CA GLY A 210 -7.49 -8.62 -7.68
C GLY A 210 -6.82 -7.28 -7.42
N TYR A 211 -7.58 -6.19 -7.26
CA TYR A 211 -7.01 -4.89 -6.85
C TYR A 211 -6.73 -4.88 -5.36
N HIS A 212 -5.72 -4.10 -4.95
CA HIS A 212 -5.62 -3.67 -3.57
C HIS A 212 -6.46 -2.39 -3.41
N VAL A 213 -7.45 -2.45 -2.52
CA VAL A 213 -8.42 -1.38 -2.32
C VAL A 213 -8.03 -0.56 -1.09
N VAL A 214 -7.79 0.72 -1.34
CA VAL A 214 -7.46 1.73 -0.35
C VAL A 214 -8.74 2.52 -0.07
N ASP A 215 -9.42 2.21 1.03
CA ASP A 215 -10.55 3.03 1.48
C ASP A 215 -10.04 4.40 1.95
N PHE A 216 -10.65 5.47 1.42
CA PHE A 216 -10.40 6.85 1.81
C PHE A 216 -11.71 7.48 2.32
N PRO A 217 -12.14 7.11 3.53
CA PRO A 217 -13.18 7.83 4.23
C PRO A 217 -12.65 9.20 4.64
N TYR A 218 -13.52 10.20 4.66
CA TYR A 218 -13.14 11.58 4.94
C TYR A 218 -14.21 12.32 5.74
N ASP A 219 -13.81 13.42 6.37
CA ASP A 219 -14.75 14.27 7.09
C ASP A 219 -15.56 15.08 6.06
N TRP A 220 -16.72 14.53 5.70
CA TRP A 220 -17.65 15.04 4.71
C TRP A 220 -18.27 16.39 5.08
N ARG A 221 -18.04 16.89 6.31
CA ARG A 221 -18.41 18.25 6.72
C ARG A 221 -17.39 19.30 6.26
N LEU A 222 -16.17 18.90 5.93
CA LEU A 222 -15.10 19.79 5.49
C LEU A 222 -15.17 20.04 3.97
N GLY A 223 -14.74 21.24 3.56
CA GLY A 223 -14.67 21.62 2.15
C GLY A 223 -13.75 20.71 1.32
N SER A 224 -14.12 20.49 0.06
CA SER A 224 -13.40 19.59 -0.87
C SER A 224 -11.90 19.89 -0.98
N SER A 225 -11.49 21.16 -0.90
CA SER A 225 -10.08 21.57 -0.96
C SER A 225 -9.23 20.98 0.17
N ILE A 226 -9.77 20.86 1.38
CA ILE A 226 -9.08 20.26 2.53
C ILE A 226 -9.01 18.73 2.37
N ASN A 227 -10.13 18.10 2.01
CA ASN A 227 -10.18 16.65 1.81
C ASN A 227 -9.31 16.19 0.62
N ALA A 228 -9.14 17.03 -0.41
CA ALA A 228 -8.22 16.80 -1.51
C ALA A 228 -6.73 16.81 -1.10
N GLN A 229 -6.35 17.65 -0.13
CA GLN A 229 -4.99 17.65 0.43
C GLN A 229 -4.73 16.36 1.23
N LYS A 230 -5.67 15.95 2.07
CA LYS A 230 -5.61 14.66 2.79
C LYS A 230 -5.56 13.46 1.83
N LEU A 231 -6.29 13.52 0.71
CA LEU A 231 -6.25 12.50 -0.34
C LEU A 231 -4.86 12.39 -0.98
N LYS A 232 -4.19 13.53 -1.24
CA LYS A 232 -2.81 13.57 -1.73
C LYS A 232 -1.84 12.92 -0.74
N GLU A 233 -1.97 13.21 0.55
CA GLU A 233 -1.15 12.62 1.61
C GLU A 233 -1.32 11.09 1.63
N ARG A 234 -2.56 10.58 1.62
CA ARG A 234 -2.82 9.13 1.55
C ARG A 234 -2.22 8.51 0.29
N ILE A 235 -2.46 9.08 -0.89
CA ILE A 235 -1.91 8.57 -2.15
C ILE A 235 -0.38 8.53 -2.11
N ASN A 236 0.28 9.53 -1.55
CA ASN A 236 1.75 9.54 -1.42
C ASN A 236 2.27 8.42 -0.52
N ILE A 237 1.59 8.13 0.60
CA ILE A 237 1.92 7.00 1.49
C ILE A 237 1.80 5.67 0.73
N GLU A 238 0.67 5.45 0.06
CA GLU A 238 0.43 4.23 -0.72
C GLU A 238 1.44 4.08 -1.87
N ARG A 239 1.85 5.19 -2.51
CA ARG A 239 2.87 5.22 -3.57
C ARG A 239 4.28 4.93 -3.07
N ALA A 240 4.61 5.32 -1.84
CA ALA A 240 5.89 4.95 -1.22
C ALA A 240 5.92 3.44 -0.88
N ALA A 241 4.79 2.88 -0.47
CA ALA A 241 4.68 1.45 -0.16
C ALA A 241 4.65 0.54 -1.41
N SER A 242 4.11 1.01 -2.54
CA SER A 242 3.96 0.20 -3.77
C SER A 242 4.32 0.98 -5.05
N PRO A 243 5.61 1.34 -5.25
CA PRO A 243 6.03 2.30 -6.28
C PRO A 243 5.78 1.86 -7.73
N TYR A 244 5.60 0.56 -7.97
CA TYR A 244 5.35 -0.02 -9.29
C TYR A 244 3.87 -0.02 -9.69
N SER A 245 2.97 0.21 -8.75
CA SER A 245 1.52 0.09 -8.96
C SER A 245 0.93 1.25 -9.77
N ASN A 246 -0.11 0.96 -10.53
CA ASN A 246 -0.98 2.00 -11.08
C ASN A 246 -2.01 2.40 -10.02
N TYR A 247 -2.34 3.69 -9.96
CA TYR A 247 -3.28 4.25 -8.98
C TYR A 247 -4.52 4.77 -9.70
N TYR A 248 -5.69 4.27 -9.31
CA TYR A 248 -6.98 4.67 -9.84
C TYR A 248 -7.83 5.26 -8.72
N ILE A 249 -8.63 6.28 -9.02
CA ILE A 249 -9.64 6.78 -8.09
C ILE A 249 -11.02 6.33 -8.57
N VAL A 250 -11.80 5.74 -7.66
CA VAL A 250 -13.24 5.51 -7.83
C VAL A 250 -13.96 6.32 -6.76
N ALA A 251 -14.83 7.23 -7.16
CA ALA A 251 -15.44 8.19 -6.25
C ALA A 251 -16.96 8.29 -6.44
N HIS A 252 -17.71 8.11 -5.37
CA HIS A 252 -19.18 8.20 -5.35
C HIS A 252 -19.64 9.60 -4.95
N SER A 253 -20.67 10.13 -5.62
CA SER A 253 -21.38 11.37 -5.28
C SER A 253 -20.39 12.51 -4.99
N MET A 254 -20.46 13.15 -3.82
CA MET A 254 -19.56 14.23 -3.40
C MET A 254 -18.08 13.86 -3.38
N GLY A 255 -17.73 12.58 -3.20
CA GLY A 255 -16.34 12.11 -3.28
C GLY A 255 -15.71 12.43 -4.63
N GLY A 256 -16.49 12.46 -5.71
CA GLY A 256 -16.01 12.88 -7.02
C GLY A 256 -15.63 14.36 -7.11
N LEU A 257 -16.26 15.23 -6.30
CA LEU A 257 -15.87 16.64 -6.17
C LEU A 257 -14.53 16.76 -5.43
N VAL A 258 -14.30 15.94 -4.39
CA VAL A 258 -13.01 15.86 -3.68
C VAL A 258 -11.90 15.37 -4.64
N ALA A 259 -12.16 14.31 -5.41
CA ALA A 259 -11.21 13.79 -6.38
C ALA A 259 -10.91 14.76 -7.54
N THR A 260 -11.92 15.50 -8.01
CA THR A 260 -11.75 16.53 -9.05
C THR A 260 -10.97 17.73 -8.52
N GLU A 261 -11.21 18.13 -7.27
CA GLU A 261 -10.44 19.17 -6.57
C GLU A 261 -8.97 18.75 -6.38
N PHE A 262 -8.70 17.49 -6.03
CA PHE A 262 -7.35 16.92 -5.99
C PHE A 262 -6.63 17.01 -7.34
N ILE A 263 -7.32 16.74 -8.46
CA ILE A 263 -6.78 16.95 -9.81
C ILE A 263 -6.52 18.45 -10.07
N ARG A 264 -7.46 19.33 -9.72
CA ARG A 264 -7.36 20.79 -9.89
C ARG A 264 -6.18 21.39 -9.11
N GLN A 265 -5.82 20.80 -7.97
CA GLN A 265 -4.62 21.13 -7.19
C GLN A 265 -3.30 20.63 -7.83
N GLY A 266 -3.33 20.14 -9.07
CA GLY A 266 -2.13 19.78 -9.85
C GLY A 266 -1.63 18.35 -9.65
N ASN A 267 -2.41 17.47 -9.02
CA ASN A 267 -1.97 16.12 -8.62
C ASN A 267 -2.39 15.02 -9.61
N SER A 268 -2.82 15.37 -10.82
CA SER A 268 -3.27 14.41 -11.85
C SER A 268 -2.22 13.38 -12.24
N ASN A 269 -0.94 13.73 -12.15
CA ASN A 269 0.20 12.85 -12.43
C ASN A 269 0.41 11.73 -11.40
N LEU A 270 -0.26 11.79 -10.23
CA LEU A 270 -0.16 10.74 -9.20
C LEU A 270 -1.08 9.54 -9.48
N ILE A 271 -2.03 9.69 -10.40
CA ILE A 271 -3.07 8.71 -10.74
C ILE A 271 -3.13 8.45 -12.25
N LYS A 272 -3.69 7.30 -12.64
CA LYS A 272 -3.85 6.86 -14.03
C LYS A 272 -5.27 7.06 -14.56
N LYS A 273 -6.28 7.08 -13.69
CA LYS A 273 -7.68 7.36 -14.05
C LYS A 273 -8.48 7.83 -12.83
N LEU A 274 -9.44 8.72 -13.07
CA LEU A 274 -10.54 9.03 -12.17
C LEU A 274 -11.83 8.46 -12.76
N ILE A 275 -12.60 7.75 -11.95
CA ILE A 275 -13.94 7.24 -12.24
C ILE A 275 -14.88 7.87 -11.22
N THR A 276 -15.95 8.51 -11.69
CA THR A 276 -16.96 9.17 -10.83
C THR A 276 -18.33 8.53 -11.02
N ILE A 277 -19.05 8.32 -9.93
CA ILE A 277 -20.36 7.66 -9.90
C ILE A 277 -21.35 8.66 -9.27
N GLY A 278 -22.31 9.17 -10.05
CA GLY A 278 -23.36 10.05 -9.54
C GLY A 278 -22.88 11.41 -8.99
N THR A 279 -21.71 11.90 -9.40
CA THR A 279 -21.12 13.14 -8.86
C THR A 279 -21.89 14.40 -9.27
N PRO A 280 -22.36 15.24 -8.32
CA PRO A 280 -23.15 16.43 -8.60
C PRO A 280 -22.26 17.62 -8.99
N PHE A 281 -21.64 17.56 -10.18
CA PHE A 281 -20.73 18.60 -10.68
C PHE A 281 -21.36 20.01 -10.77
N LEU A 282 -22.67 20.08 -11.00
CA LEU A 282 -23.44 21.32 -11.08
C LEU A 282 -24.25 21.61 -9.80
N GLY A 283 -23.90 20.94 -8.69
CA GLY A 283 -24.66 20.94 -7.45
C GLY A 283 -25.85 19.97 -7.46
N ALA A 284 -26.57 19.94 -6.34
CA ALA A 284 -27.75 19.09 -6.14
C ALA A 284 -28.91 19.95 -5.60
N PRO A 285 -29.96 20.22 -6.39
CA PRO A 285 -31.11 21.02 -5.94
C PRO A 285 -31.78 20.49 -4.66
N GLN A 286 -31.69 19.18 -4.42
CA GLN A 286 -32.17 18.53 -3.20
C GLN A 286 -31.51 19.10 -1.93
N ALA A 287 -30.24 19.49 -2.00
CA ALA A 287 -29.53 20.08 -0.86
C ALA A 287 -30.10 21.45 -0.46
N PHE A 288 -30.61 22.23 -1.42
CA PHE A 288 -31.31 23.49 -1.12
C PHE A 288 -32.60 23.22 -0.32
N ASN A 289 -33.41 22.26 -0.77
CA ASN A 289 -34.63 21.85 -0.06
C ASN A 289 -34.32 21.31 1.36
N MET A 290 -33.24 20.55 1.52
CA MET A 290 -32.80 20.06 2.84
C MET A 290 -32.41 21.21 3.79
N LEU A 291 -31.72 22.23 3.28
CA LEU A 291 -31.33 23.41 4.07
C LEU A 291 -32.53 24.28 4.45
N GLU A 292 -33.53 24.40 3.56
CA GLU A 292 -34.75 25.20 3.80
C GLU A 292 -35.74 24.49 4.75
N THR A 293 -35.93 23.18 4.60
CA THR A 293 -36.99 22.43 5.30
C THR A 293 -36.51 21.56 6.45
N GLY A 294 -35.20 21.30 6.56
CA GLY A 294 -34.64 20.31 7.49
C GLY A 294 -35.00 18.85 7.16
N ASN A 295 -35.68 18.59 6.03
CA ASN A 295 -36.13 17.25 5.67
C ASN A 295 -35.12 16.55 4.74
N LEU A 296 -34.50 15.47 5.25
CA LEU A 296 -33.51 14.66 4.53
C LEU A 296 -34.13 13.67 3.52
N THR A 297 -35.44 13.46 3.57
CA THR A 297 -36.16 12.54 2.67
C THR A 297 -37.28 13.26 1.93
N MET A 298 -37.29 13.19 0.60
CA MET A 298 -38.54 13.49 -0.12
C MET A 298 -39.55 12.39 0.22
N ASN A 299 -40.57 12.73 0.99
CA ASN A 299 -41.77 11.91 1.08
C ASN A 299 -42.43 11.93 -0.30
N THR A 300 -42.35 10.82 -1.01
CA THR A 300 -43.18 10.51 -2.19
C THR A 300 -44.60 10.21 -1.76
#